data_AF-A0AAW5FFV3-F1
#
_entry.id   AF-A0AAW5FFV3-F1
#
_cell.length_a   1.000
_cell.length_b   1.000
_cell.length_c   1.000
_cell.angle_alpha   90.00
_cell.angle_beta   90.00
_cell.angle_gamma   90.00
#
_symmetry.space_group_name_H-M   'P 1'
#
loop_
_entity.id
_entity.type
_entity.pdbx_description
1 polymer ?
#
loop_
_entity_poly.entity_id
_entity_poly.type
_entity_poly.pdbx_seq_one_letter_code
_entity_poly.pdbx_strand_id
1 'polypeptide(L)'
;MFLVASGGIAVADGSGDPTAVKQNETGEWSDKEGNPTYKITDGSVDWYTYSGYRRYHSDCHVCHGPDGMGSTYAPALKDSLKTMSYADFLGVVASGRKNISTAAENVMPAFGDNPNVACYMDDLYVYLRARSNEAWGRTRPGKHEDKNDAYTKNEDSCMGKK
;
A
#
# COMPACT_ATOMS: atom_id res chain seq x y z
N MET A 1 7.57 43.91 19.12
CA MET A 1 7.90 43.06 17.96
C MET A 1 7.38 41.66 18.27
N PHE A 2 6.12 41.37 17.95
CA PHE A 2 5.55 40.03 18.14
C PHE A 2 5.79 39.23 16.86
N LEU A 3 6.66 38.22 16.93
CA LEU A 3 6.83 37.23 15.88
C LEU A 3 5.70 36.19 16.03
N VAL A 4 4.69 36.29 15.18
CA VAL A 4 3.70 35.22 15.01
C VAL A 4 4.30 34.21 14.04
N ALA A 5 4.70 33.05 14.57
CA ALA A 5 5.09 31.91 13.74
C ALA A 5 3.83 31.30 13.14
N SER A 6 3.63 31.50 11.83
CA SER A 6 2.61 30.81 11.05
C SER A 6 2.96 29.34 10.95
N GLY A 7 2.48 28.52 11.89
CA GLY A 7 2.50 27.06 11.75
C GLY A 7 1.63 26.69 10.56
N GLY A 8 2.25 26.41 9.41
CA GLY A 8 1.57 25.82 8.27
C GLY A 8 0.96 24.49 8.71
N ILE A 9 -0.36 24.37 8.60
CA ILE A 9 -1.03 23.08 8.69
C ILE A 9 -0.55 22.30 7.47
N ALA A 10 0.39 21.38 7.67
CA ALA A 10 0.72 20.38 6.66
C ALA A 10 -0.54 19.54 6.46
N VAL A 11 -1.32 19.90 5.45
CA VAL A 11 -2.37 19.03 4.94
C VAL A 11 -1.63 17.81 4.40
N ALA A 12 -1.86 16.63 4.97
CA ALA A 12 -1.27 15.41 4.43
C ALA A 12 -1.71 15.31 2.96
N ASP A 13 -0.77 15.39 2.02
CA ASP A 13 -1.00 15.34 0.56
C ASP A 13 -1.44 13.92 0.08
N GLY A 14 -2.21 13.21 0.90
CA GLY A 14 -2.64 11.84 0.66
C GLY A 14 -1.49 10.92 0.29
N SER A 15 -1.75 10.02 -0.64
CA SER A 15 -0.71 9.19 -1.27
C SER A 15 0.15 9.94 -2.29
N GLY A 16 -0.01 11.26 -2.50
CA GLY A 16 0.73 12.05 -3.49
C GLY A 16 0.40 11.71 -4.96
N ASP A 17 1.13 12.34 -5.89
CA ASP A 17 1.05 12.10 -7.34
C ASP A 17 1.66 10.73 -7.68
N PRO A 18 0.87 9.78 -8.24
CA PRO A 18 1.35 8.42 -8.49
C PRO A 18 2.25 8.28 -9.72
N THR A 19 2.61 9.37 -10.40
CA THR A 19 3.44 9.31 -11.60
C THR A 19 4.79 8.64 -11.33
N ALA A 20 4.99 7.45 -11.90
CA ALA A 20 6.24 6.70 -11.82
C ALA A 20 7.38 7.41 -12.57
N VAL A 21 8.47 7.74 -11.87
CA VAL A 21 9.62 8.48 -12.43
C VAL A 21 10.94 7.72 -12.38
N LYS A 22 11.07 6.74 -11.47
CA LYS A 22 12.31 5.96 -11.30
C LYS A 22 11.98 4.52 -10.95
N GLN A 23 12.74 3.57 -11.50
CA GLN A 23 12.69 2.17 -11.11
C GLN A 23 13.99 1.78 -10.40
N ASN A 24 13.91 1.00 -9.33
CA ASN A 24 15.08 0.41 -8.68
C ASN A 24 15.41 -0.97 -9.28
N GLU A 25 16.44 -1.63 -8.73
CA GLU A 25 16.90 -2.95 -9.22
C GLU A 25 15.91 -4.10 -8.96
N THR A 26 15.05 -3.99 -7.93
CA THR A 26 14.00 -4.99 -7.65
C THR A 26 12.77 -4.81 -8.54
N GLY A 27 12.77 -3.79 -9.41
CA GLY A 27 11.65 -3.49 -10.29
C GLY A 27 10.59 -2.57 -9.67
N GLU A 28 10.81 -2.07 -8.45
CA GLU A 28 9.90 -1.14 -7.79
C GLU A 28 9.97 0.23 -8.46
N TRP A 29 8.81 0.81 -8.76
CA TRP A 29 8.70 2.18 -9.23
C TRP A 29 8.49 3.14 -8.06
N SER A 30 9.10 4.31 -8.12
CA SER A 30 8.87 5.41 -7.17
C SER A 30 8.35 6.66 -7.87
N ASP A 31 7.57 7.45 -7.14
CA ASP A 31 7.17 8.81 -7.54
C ASP A 31 8.29 9.83 -7.31
N LYS A 32 8.01 11.12 -7.59
CA LYS A 32 8.98 12.21 -7.45
C LYS A 32 9.37 12.50 -6.00
N GLU A 33 8.52 12.13 -5.04
CA GLU A 33 8.78 12.20 -3.60
C GLU A 33 9.52 10.96 -3.07
N GLY A 34 9.69 9.92 -3.89
CA GLY A 34 10.36 8.68 -3.54
C GLY A 34 9.45 7.62 -2.91
N ASN A 35 8.13 7.81 -2.89
CA ASN A 35 7.21 6.78 -2.40
C ASN A 35 6.99 5.70 -3.47
N PRO A 36 6.81 4.42 -3.09
CA PRO A 36 6.49 3.37 -4.04
C PRO A 36 5.21 3.67 -4.83
N THR A 37 5.20 3.39 -6.13
CA THR A 37 4.03 3.61 -6.99
C THR A 37 3.90 2.51 -8.03
N TYR A 38 2.77 2.51 -8.73
CA TYR A 38 2.47 1.54 -9.78
C TYR A 38 2.93 2.04 -11.16
N LYS A 39 3.15 1.09 -12.06
CA LYS A 39 3.29 1.35 -13.50
C LYS A 39 2.37 0.40 -14.26
N ILE A 40 1.47 0.98 -15.06
CA ILE A 40 0.50 0.20 -15.85
C ILE A 40 0.64 0.64 -17.32
N THR A 41 0.88 -0.32 -18.19
CA THR A 41 1.08 -0.11 -19.63
C THR A 41 0.28 -1.16 -20.40
N ASP A 42 -0.62 -0.72 -21.28
CA ASP A 42 -1.42 -1.59 -22.16
C ASP A 42 -2.15 -2.74 -21.43
N GLY A 43 -2.66 -2.47 -20.23
CA GLY A 43 -3.35 -3.46 -19.39
C GLY A 43 -2.43 -4.50 -18.72
N SER A 44 -1.11 -4.35 -18.86
CA SER A 44 -0.10 -5.03 -18.05
C SER A 44 0.26 -4.17 -16.84
N VAL A 45 0.36 -4.78 -15.67
CA VAL A 45 0.78 -4.10 -14.44
C VAL A 45 2.24 -4.40 -14.10
N ASP A 46 2.89 -3.56 -13.32
CA ASP A 46 4.19 -3.88 -12.72
C ASP A 46 4.09 -5.06 -11.74
N TRP A 47 5.24 -5.66 -11.41
CA TRP A 47 5.29 -6.81 -10.50
C TRP A 47 4.74 -6.51 -9.10
N TYR A 48 4.98 -5.31 -8.56
CA TYR A 48 4.53 -4.93 -7.22
C TYR A 48 3.02 -4.79 -7.15
N THR A 49 2.37 -4.23 -8.18
CA THR A 49 0.90 -4.22 -8.28
C THR A 49 0.32 -5.64 -8.33
N TYR A 50 0.91 -6.55 -9.12
CA TYR A 50 0.47 -7.94 -9.20
C TYR A 50 0.67 -8.69 -7.87
N SER A 51 1.85 -8.57 -7.28
CA SER A 51 2.19 -9.19 -6.00
C SER A 51 1.26 -8.67 -4.90
N GLY A 52 1.10 -7.34 -4.81
CA GLY A 52 0.23 -6.66 -3.87
C GLY A 52 -1.22 -7.12 -3.92
N TYR A 53 -1.77 -7.34 -5.13
CA TYR A 53 -3.11 -7.92 -5.27
C TYR A 53 -3.22 -9.29 -4.56
N ARG A 54 -2.23 -10.17 -4.74
CA ARG A 54 -2.25 -11.50 -4.12
C ARG A 54 -2.08 -11.43 -2.60
N ARG A 55 -1.18 -10.56 -2.11
CA ARG A 55 -0.96 -10.36 -0.67
C ARG A 55 -2.19 -9.75 -0.01
N TYR A 56 -2.82 -8.76 -0.65
CA TYR A 56 -4.08 -8.18 -0.21
C TYR A 56 -5.17 -9.26 -0.10
N HIS A 57 -5.28 -10.13 -1.11
CA HIS A 57 -6.23 -11.23 -1.11
C HIS A 57 -5.86 -12.39 -0.16
N SER A 58 -4.66 -12.40 0.40
CA SER A 58 -4.27 -13.39 1.41
C SER A 58 -4.58 -12.89 2.82
N ASP A 59 -4.20 -11.64 3.11
CA ASP A 59 -4.09 -11.17 4.49
C ASP A 59 -5.01 -9.99 4.83
N CYS A 60 -5.57 -9.29 3.84
CA CYS A 60 -6.32 -8.04 4.08
C CYS A 60 -7.81 -8.13 3.70
N HIS A 61 -8.13 -8.89 2.65
CA HIS A 61 -9.48 -8.88 2.04
C HIS A 61 -10.58 -9.35 2.99
N VAL A 62 -10.25 -10.22 3.96
CA VAL A 62 -11.22 -10.79 4.91
C VAL A 62 -11.94 -9.70 5.71
N CYS A 63 -11.23 -8.62 6.04
CA CYS A 63 -11.79 -7.48 6.74
C CYS A 63 -12.11 -6.33 5.77
N HIS A 64 -11.20 -6.02 4.86
CA HIS A 64 -11.31 -4.83 4.00
C HIS A 64 -12.08 -5.08 2.69
N GLY A 65 -12.75 -6.22 2.56
CA GLY A 65 -13.57 -6.58 1.41
C GLY A 65 -12.75 -6.98 0.18
N PRO A 66 -13.40 -7.34 -0.93
CA PRO A 66 -12.71 -7.53 -2.20
C PRO A 66 -12.24 -6.19 -2.77
N ASP A 67 -11.07 -6.18 -3.42
CA ASP A 67 -10.52 -5.04 -4.17
C ASP A 67 -10.39 -3.70 -3.42
N GLY A 68 -10.26 -3.72 -2.09
CA GLY A 68 -10.14 -2.52 -1.26
C GLY A 68 -11.46 -1.81 -0.98
N MET A 69 -12.61 -2.45 -1.23
CA MET A 69 -13.93 -1.81 -1.20
C MET A 69 -14.54 -1.64 0.20
N GLY A 70 -13.90 -2.18 1.23
CA GLY A 70 -14.40 -2.15 2.60
C GLY A 70 -15.46 -3.21 2.86
N SER A 71 -15.86 -3.29 4.12
CA SER A 71 -16.94 -4.16 4.59
C SER A 71 -17.72 -3.44 5.69
N THR A 72 -18.69 -4.14 6.29
CA THR A 72 -19.36 -3.67 7.51
C THR A 72 -18.42 -3.60 8.72
N TYR A 73 -17.25 -4.26 8.67
CA TYR A 73 -16.29 -4.32 9.77
C TYR A 73 -15.12 -3.34 9.61
N ALA A 74 -14.60 -3.19 8.39
CA ALA A 74 -13.39 -2.39 8.14
C ALA A 74 -13.55 -1.45 6.94
N PRO A 75 -12.83 -0.30 6.92
CA PRO A 75 -13.01 0.73 5.90
C PRO A 75 -12.54 0.29 4.51
N ALA A 76 -13.03 1.00 3.49
CA ALA A 76 -12.54 0.90 2.12
C ALA A 76 -11.12 1.46 2.02
N LEU A 77 -10.14 0.57 1.82
CA LEU A 77 -8.73 0.97 1.72
C LEU A 77 -8.47 1.80 0.46
N LYS A 78 -9.21 1.59 -0.64
CA LYS A 78 -9.09 2.44 -1.83
C LYS A 78 -9.39 3.90 -1.53
N ASP A 79 -10.27 4.19 -0.58
CA ASP A 79 -10.59 5.56 -0.20
C ASP A 79 -9.67 6.07 0.91
N SER A 80 -9.19 5.17 1.78
CA SER A 80 -8.24 5.52 2.85
C SER A 80 -6.94 6.09 2.29
N LEU A 81 -6.41 5.50 1.21
CA LEU A 81 -5.15 5.96 0.60
C LEU A 81 -5.26 7.33 -0.09
N LYS A 82 -6.46 7.85 -0.34
CA LYS A 82 -6.62 9.22 -0.89
C LYS A 82 -6.13 10.30 0.07
N THR A 83 -6.11 10.00 1.37
CA THR A 83 -5.74 10.95 2.43
C THR A 83 -4.64 10.43 3.36
N MET A 84 -4.11 9.24 3.09
CA MET A 84 -3.09 8.60 3.93
C MET A 84 -1.74 8.63 3.21
N SER A 85 -0.71 9.10 3.92
CA SER A 85 0.65 9.04 3.41
C SER A 85 1.18 7.61 3.39
N TYR A 86 2.23 7.35 2.61
CA TYR A 86 2.94 6.06 2.63
C TYR A 86 3.46 5.72 4.03
N ALA A 87 4.04 6.70 4.75
CA ALA A 87 4.53 6.50 6.11
C ALA A 87 3.40 6.14 7.10
N ASP A 88 2.24 6.80 6.99
CA ASP A 88 1.07 6.46 7.82
C ASP A 88 0.54 5.06 7.50
N PHE A 89 0.53 4.67 6.22
CA PHE A 89 0.16 3.32 5.81
C PHE A 89 1.07 2.28 6.46
N LEU A 90 2.40 2.45 6.36
CA LEU A 90 3.36 1.56 7.02
C LEU A 90 3.14 1.51 8.53
N GLY A 91 2.97 2.66 9.17
CA GLY A 91 2.76 2.76 10.61
C GLY A 91 1.50 2.02 11.08
N VAL A 92 0.40 2.16 10.34
CA VAL A 92 -0.88 1.50 10.65
C VAL A 92 -0.82 -0.01 10.38
N VAL A 93 -0.21 -0.45 9.27
CA VAL A 93 -0.08 -1.89 8.98
C VAL A 93 0.85 -2.56 9.99
N ALA A 94 1.99 -1.94 10.29
CA ALA A 94 2.96 -2.49 11.23
C ALA A 94 2.40 -2.57 12.66
N SER A 95 1.81 -1.48 13.14
CA SER A 95 1.41 -1.33 14.55
C SER A 95 -0.03 -1.73 14.84
N GLY A 96 -0.85 -1.91 13.81
CA GLY A 96 -2.28 -2.08 13.94
C GLY A 96 -2.98 -0.79 14.38
N ARG A 97 -4.30 -0.86 14.57
CA ARG A 97 -5.13 0.27 15.01
C ARG A 97 -6.34 -0.20 15.78
N LYS A 98 -6.65 0.45 16.90
CA LYS A 98 -7.88 0.23 17.66
C LYS A 98 -8.76 1.47 17.56
N ASN A 99 -9.99 1.30 17.08
CA ASN A 99 -11.02 2.33 17.12
C ASN A 99 -12.12 1.84 18.06
N ILE A 100 -12.08 2.30 19.32
CA ILE A 100 -13.04 1.93 20.37
C ILE A 100 -13.80 3.18 20.77
N SER A 101 -15.13 3.13 20.63
CA SER A 101 -16.07 4.18 21.00
C SER A 101 -17.36 3.55 21.48
N THR A 102 -18.29 4.34 22.01
CA THR A 102 -19.64 3.87 22.37
C THR A 102 -20.45 3.36 21.16
N ALA A 103 -20.06 3.72 19.94
CA ALA A 103 -20.77 3.40 18.71
C ALA A 103 -20.07 2.35 17.83
N ALA A 104 -18.79 2.06 18.06
CA ALA A 104 -18.00 1.15 17.23
C ALA A 104 -16.78 0.63 17.99
N GLU A 105 -16.50 -0.67 17.83
CA GLU A 105 -15.29 -1.33 18.32
C GLU A 105 -14.69 -2.17 17.18
N ASN A 106 -13.67 -1.63 16.53
CA ASN A 106 -12.94 -2.33 15.47
C ASN A 106 -11.43 -2.31 15.76
N VAL A 107 -10.80 -3.47 15.62
CA VAL A 107 -9.37 -3.66 15.85
C VAL A 107 -8.73 -4.19 14.58
N MET A 108 -7.84 -3.39 13.99
CA MET A 108 -6.89 -3.85 13.00
C MET A 108 -5.68 -4.44 13.74
N PRO A 109 -5.36 -5.73 13.55
CA PRO A 109 -4.19 -6.34 14.15
C PRO A 109 -2.89 -5.68 13.68
N ALA A 110 -1.84 -5.80 14.49
CA ALA A 110 -0.47 -5.44 14.09
C ALA A 110 0.10 -6.53 13.20
N PHE A 111 0.70 -6.14 12.07
CA PHE A 111 1.32 -7.08 11.13
C PHE A 111 2.85 -6.95 11.04
N GLY A 112 3.47 -6.09 11.86
CA GLY A 112 4.92 -5.87 11.85
C GLY A 112 5.76 -7.13 12.04
N ASP A 113 5.26 -8.10 12.81
CA ASP A 113 5.94 -9.37 13.08
C ASP A 113 5.49 -10.52 12.15
N ASN A 114 4.55 -10.27 11.23
CA ASN A 114 4.10 -11.28 10.27
C ASN A 114 4.89 -11.13 8.95
N PRO A 115 5.85 -12.02 8.64
CA PRO A 115 6.66 -11.90 7.43
C PRO A 115 5.83 -11.98 6.13
N ASN A 116 4.66 -12.62 6.15
CA ASN A 116 3.76 -12.67 4.98
C ASN A 116 3.14 -11.31 4.64
N VAL A 117 3.24 -10.32 5.53
CA VAL A 117 2.79 -8.94 5.32
C VAL A 117 3.97 -7.98 5.38
N ALA A 118 4.81 -8.07 6.42
CA ALA A 118 5.92 -7.15 6.66
C ALA A 118 6.92 -7.12 5.50
N CYS A 119 7.20 -8.25 4.84
CA CYS A 119 8.10 -8.31 3.70
C CYS A 119 7.49 -7.80 2.38
N TYR A 120 6.20 -7.44 2.37
CA TYR A 120 5.46 -7.06 1.17
C TYR A 120 4.64 -5.78 1.38
N MET A 121 5.04 -4.93 2.33
CA MET A 121 4.32 -3.69 2.62
C MET A 121 4.28 -2.76 1.40
N ASP A 122 5.36 -2.73 0.62
CA ASP A 122 5.44 -1.92 -0.59
C ASP A 122 4.52 -2.46 -1.68
N ASP A 123 4.52 -3.78 -1.90
CA ASP A 123 3.61 -4.45 -2.82
C ASP A 123 2.14 -4.12 -2.48
N LEU A 124 1.76 -4.24 -1.20
CA LEU A 124 0.42 -3.93 -0.71
C LEU A 124 0.07 -2.45 -0.96
N TYR A 125 0.99 -1.54 -0.66
CA TYR A 125 0.80 -0.12 -0.88
C TYR A 125 0.62 0.19 -2.36
N VAL A 126 1.49 -0.32 -3.23
CA VAL A 126 1.45 -0.09 -4.69
C VAL A 126 0.13 -0.56 -5.28
N TYR A 127 -0.32 -1.77 -4.94
CA TYR A 127 -1.63 -2.26 -5.38
C TYR A 127 -2.78 -1.37 -4.89
N LEU A 128 -2.83 -1.06 -3.59
CA LEU A 128 -3.90 -0.23 -3.03
C LEU A 128 -3.86 1.20 -3.57
N ARG A 129 -2.69 1.75 -3.88
CA ARG A 129 -2.50 3.05 -4.52
C ARG A 129 -3.09 3.02 -5.93
N ALA A 130 -2.82 1.99 -6.73
CA ALA A 130 -3.45 1.80 -8.04
C ALA A 130 -4.99 1.72 -7.96
N ARG A 131 -5.52 1.10 -6.90
CA ARG A 131 -6.96 1.04 -6.63
C ARG A 131 -7.54 2.39 -6.18
N SER A 132 -6.81 3.14 -5.37
CA SER A 132 -7.16 4.47 -4.87
C SER A 132 -7.25 5.50 -5.99
N ASN A 133 -6.26 5.48 -6.89
CA ASN A 133 -6.17 6.35 -8.06
C ASN A 133 -6.99 5.85 -9.26
N GLU A 134 -7.76 4.76 -9.09
CA GLU A 134 -8.60 4.15 -10.13
C GLU A 134 -7.84 3.73 -11.40
N ALA A 135 -6.52 3.58 -11.31
CA ALA A 135 -5.65 3.18 -12.41
C ALA A 135 -5.73 1.67 -12.71
N TRP A 136 -6.13 0.87 -11.72
CA TRP A 136 -6.49 -0.53 -11.92
C TRP A 136 -7.92 -0.78 -11.45
N GLY A 137 -8.68 -1.62 -12.16
CA GLY A 137 -10.08 -1.94 -11.87
C GLY A 137 -10.28 -3.05 -10.82
N ARG A 138 -11.52 -3.53 -10.71
CA ARG A 138 -11.92 -4.64 -9.81
C ARG A 138 -11.74 -5.99 -10.50
N THR A 139 -10.51 -6.25 -10.92
CA THR A 139 -10.14 -7.47 -11.63
C THR A 139 -8.80 -7.96 -11.13
N ARG A 140 -8.62 -9.28 -11.15
CA ARG A 140 -7.31 -9.87 -10.95
C ARG A 140 -6.37 -9.39 -12.07
N PRO A 141 -5.18 -8.83 -11.76
CA PRO A 141 -4.20 -8.53 -12.79
C PRO A 141 -3.79 -9.81 -13.53
N GLY A 142 -4.03 -9.81 -14.84
CA GLY A 142 -3.75 -10.94 -15.72
C GLY A 142 -2.33 -10.87 -16.28
N LYS A 143 -2.04 -9.81 -17.05
CA LYS A 143 -0.70 -9.52 -17.56
C LYS A 143 0.07 -8.70 -16.53
N HIS A 144 1.32 -9.07 -16.31
CA HIS A 144 2.22 -8.36 -15.41
C HIS A 144 3.66 -8.46 -15.89
N GLU A 145 4.51 -7.55 -15.43
CA GLU A 145 5.97 -7.68 -15.55
C GLU A 145 6.47 -8.93 -14.82
N ASP A 146 7.56 -9.51 -15.31
CA ASP A 146 8.16 -10.71 -14.71
C ASP A 146 8.77 -10.39 -13.34
N LYS A 147 8.64 -11.34 -12.40
CA LYS A 147 9.38 -11.31 -11.14
C LYS A 147 10.87 -11.46 -11.43
N ASN A 148 11.66 -10.44 -11.12
CA ASN A 148 13.10 -10.48 -11.38
C ASN A 148 13.89 -11.16 -10.24
N ASP A 149 15.16 -11.47 -10.52
CA ASP A 149 16.05 -12.16 -9.57
C ASP A 149 16.38 -11.30 -8.34
N ALA A 150 16.48 -9.97 -8.50
CA ALA A 150 16.77 -9.05 -7.40
C ALA A 150 15.63 -9.03 -6.38
N TYR A 151 14.38 -8.95 -6.85
CA TYR A 151 13.19 -9.09 -6.01
C TYR A 151 13.18 -10.45 -5.32
N THR A 152 13.47 -11.55 -6.03
CA THR A 152 13.47 -12.90 -5.43
C THR A 152 14.48 -13.01 -4.30
N LYS A 153 15.70 -12.49 -4.48
CA LYS A 153 16.72 -12.46 -3.43
C LYS A 153 16.29 -11.60 -2.23
N ASN A 154 15.67 -10.44 -2.48
CA ASN A 154 15.15 -9.58 -1.42
C ASN A 154 14.04 -10.28 -0.63
N GLU A 155 13.09 -10.93 -1.33
CA GLU A 155 12.00 -11.70 -0.74
C GLU A 155 12.56 -12.84 0.13
N ASP A 156 13.48 -13.65 -0.39
CA ASP A 156 14.05 -14.79 0.35
C ASP A 156 14.80 -14.31 1.60
N SER A 157 15.57 -13.22 1.48
CA SER A 157 16.28 -12.60 2.60
C SER A 157 15.31 -12.12 3.68
N CYS A 158 14.22 -11.43 3.32
CA CYS A 158 13.25 -10.93 4.28
C CYS A 158 12.46 -12.07 4.95
N MET A 159 12.08 -13.08 4.17
CA MET A 159 11.33 -14.25 4.64
C MET A 159 12.18 -15.22 5.48
N GLY A 160 13.49 -14.96 5.61
CA GLY A 160 14.42 -15.82 6.36
C GLY A 160 14.71 -17.16 5.67
N LYS A 161 14.47 -17.27 4.36
CA LYS A 161 14.83 -18.45 3.58
C LYS A 161 16.32 -18.38 3.25
N LYS A 162 17.05 -19.41 3.66
CA LYS A 162 18.48 -19.60 3.33
C LYS A 162 18.62 -20.42 2.06
#